data_AF-A0A7C9EGG3-F1
#
_entry.id   AF-A0A7C9EGG3-F1
#
_cell.length_a   1.000
_cell.length_b   1.000
_cell.length_c   1.000
_cell.angle_alpha   90.00
_cell.angle_beta   90.00
_cell.angle_gamma   90.00
#
_symmetry.space_group_name_H-M   'P 1'
#
loop_
_entity.id
_entity.type
_entity.pdbx_description
1 polymer ?
#
loop_
_entity_poly.entity_id
_entity_poly.type
_entity_poly.pdbx_seq_one_letter_code
_entity_poly.pdbx_strand_id
1 'polypeptide(L)'
;PPTCLHSISRATPFSTFCSKKKNREKEQGKKKKKTTMAVTTASAKPNLEVLKRRTRSEREFDEDYIKNFGDKDTHIPVLLGEVLDVFSPPFRLRSFIDCTLGAGGHSSAIIQAHPEMQSYIGLDVDPIAHEKAQSRINSLLNSTPGSSVGLKAHMLLQNFRDVKQVIRQVDEKLLASGVDGILMDLGMSSMQVDDAGRGFSMLSDGPLDMRMNPVASLKAEDILNSWPATEVGRVLREYGEESSWYFLQNKIVKARQERGLHSTGELVDLIRSMTSRTKGGRQGWIKTAARVFQALRIAVNDELKTLEDSLYSCFACLGPGGRLAVISFHSLEDRIVKQTFLNIINIQREGDRVDCDEGGHGAEPTEVTDDDLVEKDAWIKQVVKGSTGIVLTRRPITASLEEEKLNPRCRSAKLRVIQKV
;
A
#
# COMPACT_ATOMS: atom_id res chain seq x y z
N PRO A 1 -72.17 -38.77 0.77
CA PRO A 1 -73.01 -37.93 -0.13
C PRO A 1 -72.37 -36.54 -0.32
N PRO A 2 -72.35 -35.98 -1.54
CA PRO A 2 -71.12 -35.44 -2.11
C PRO A 2 -71.13 -33.91 -2.37
N THR A 3 -69.91 -33.39 -2.65
CA THR A 3 -69.52 -32.40 -3.68
C THR A 3 -70.20 -31.03 -3.86
N CYS A 4 -69.32 -30.00 -3.84
CA CYS A 4 -69.07 -28.94 -4.84
C CYS A 4 -70.16 -27.94 -5.30
N LEU A 5 -69.79 -26.64 -5.33
CA LEU A 5 -69.56 -25.76 -6.51
C LEU A 5 -69.48 -24.27 -6.05
N HIS A 6 -68.40 -23.51 -6.34
CA HIS A 6 -68.29 -22.41 -7.35
C HIS A 6 -69.48 -21.41 -7.37
N SER A 7 -69.39 -20.10 -7.58
CA SER A 7 -68.37 -19.10 -7.97
C SER A 7 -69.10 -17.73 -8.10
N ILE A 8 -68.40 -16.61 -7.86
CA ILE A 8 -68.49 -15.27 -8.52
C ILE A 8 -69.80 -14.84 -9.24
N SER A 9 -70.38 -13.68 -8.88
CA SER A 9 -70.70 -12.56 -9.83
C SER A 9 -71.37 -11.34 -9.16
N ARG A 10 -71.12 -10.18 -9.78
CA ARG A 10 -71.53 -8.78 -9.56
C ARG A 10 -73.04 -8.52 -9.58
N ALA A 11 -73.48 -7.44 -8.92
CA ALA A 11 -74.37 -6.42 -9.49
C ALA A 11 -74.48 -5.15 -8.59
N THR A 12 -74.38 -3.99 -9.23
CA THR A 12 -74.75 -2.62 -8.79
C THR A 12 -76.28 -2.40 -8.97
N PRO A 13 -76.91 -1.18 -9.05
CA PRO A 13 -76.52 0.22 -8.75
C PRO A 13 -77.65 1.11 -8.10
N PHE A 14 -77.37 2.42 -7.98
CA PHE A 14 -78.27 3.59 -8.13
C PHE A 14 -79.38 3.91 -7.10
N SER A 15 -79.30 5.12 -6.51
CA SER A 15 -80.42 6.02 -6.14
C SER A 15 -79.85 7.24 -5.37
N THR A 16 -79.65 8.40 -6.00
CA THR A 16 -80.55 9.55 -6.20
C THR A 16 -80.64 10.59 -5.07
N PHE A 17 -80.51 11.85 -5.52
CA PHE A 17 -81.15 13.08 -5.01
C PHE A 17 -80.44 13.96 -3.95
N CYS A 18 -79.83 15.03 -4.46
CA CYS A 18 -80.27 16.43 -4.33
C CYS A 18 -80.51 17.00 -2.91
N SER A 19 -79.76 18.05 -2.51
CA SER A 19 -80.17 19.45 -2.72
C SER A 19 -79.39 20.46 -1.84
N LYS A 20 -79.09 21.62 -2.45
CA LYS A 20 -78.97 22.98 -1.89
C LYS A 20 -77.78 23.29 -0.94
N LYS A 21 -76.78 24.00 -1.46
CA LYS A 21 -76.64 25.48 -1.49
C LYS A 21 -76.46 26.12 -0.10
N LYS A 22 -75.27 26.67 0.15
CA LYS A 22 -75.07 28.13 0.23
C LYS A 22 -73.59 28.52 0.17
N ASN A 23 -73.29 29.33 -0.84
CA ASN A 23 -72.06 30.10 -1.00
C ASN A 23 -71.87 31.08 0.17
N ARG A 24 -70.61 31.30 0.54
CA ARG A 24 -70.11 32.63 0.84
C ARG A 24 -68.64 32.73 0.42
N GLU A 25 -68.43 33.44 -0.68
CA GLU A 25 -67.14 33.87 -1.20
C GLU A 25 -66.52 34.93 -0.28
N LYS A 26 -65.19 34.87 -0.11
CA LYS A 26 -64.32 36.03 0.03
C LYS A 26 -63.08 35.82 -0.84
N GLU A 27 -63.13 36.43 -2.03
CA GLU A 27 -61.98 36.94 -2.79
C GLU A 27 -61.16 37.94 -1.95
N GLN A 28 -59.90 38.30 -2.20
CA GLN A 28 -58.85 37.96 -3.16
C GLN A 28 -57.56 38.55 -2.57
N GLY A 29 -56.39 37.95 -2.85
CA GLY A 29 -55.09 38.49 -2.49
C GLY A 29 -53.95 37.83 -3.26
N LYS A 30 -53.88 38.12 -4.56
CA LYS A 30 -52.85 37.66 -5.50
C LYS A 30 -51.44 38.03 -5.05
N LYS A 31 -50.49 37.07 -5.14
CA LYS A 31 -49.12 37.32 -5.62
C LYS A 31 -48.54 36.04 -6.23
N LYS A 32 -48.65 35.92 -7.56
CA LYS A 32 -47.83 35.01 -8.38
C LYS A 32 -46.39 35.52 -8.32
N LYS A 33 -45.46 34.74 -7.76
CA LYS A 33 -44.03 34.87 -8.06
C LYS A 33 -43.64 33.72 -8.98
N LYS A 34 -43.33 34.08 -10.23
CA LYS A 34 -42.46 33.29 -11.11
C LYS A 34 -41.10 33.19 -10.40
N THR A 35 -40.61 31.98 -10.18
CA THR A 35 -39.23 31.76 -9.76
C THR A 35 -38.58 30.90 -10.82
N THR A 36 -37.71 31.56 -11.57
CA THR A 36 -36.72 31.06 -12.51
C THR A 36 -35.95 29.88 -11.92
N MET A 37 -35.75 28.85 -12.73
CA MET A 37 -34.85 27.73 -12.42
C MET A 37 -33.42 28.27 -12.34
N ALA A 38 -32.85 28.25 -11.14
CA ALA A 38 -31.42 28.37 -10.92
C ALA A 38 -30.89 26.98 -10.55
N VAL A 39 -30.04 26.44 -11.42
CA VAL A 39 -29.25 25.24 -11.16
C VAL A 39 -28.22 25.59 -10.09
N THR A 40 -28.44 25.15 -8.87
CA THR A 40 -27.44 25.19 -7.80
C THR A 40 -26.80 23.82 -7.66
N THR A 41 -25.62 23.68 -8.29
CA THR A 41 -24.64 22.64 -8.01
C THR A 41 -24.18 22.75 -6.56
N ALA A 42 -24.74 21.93 -5.67
CA ALA A 42 -24.23 21.75 -4.33
C ALA A 42 -22.98 20.85 -4.38
N SER A 43 -21.82 21.46 -4.66
CA SER A 43 -20.52 20.83 -4.46
C SER A 43 -20.29 20.63 -2.96
N ALA A 44 -20.30 19.39 -2.50
CA ALA A 44 -19.85 19.04 -1.16
C ALA A 44 -18.34 19.33 -1.08
N LYS A 45 -17.97 20.46 -0.43
CA LYS A 45 -16.58 20.77 -0.11
C LYS A 45 -16.06 19.68 0.83
N PRO A 46 -14.99 18.94 0.49
CA PRO A 46 -14.37 18.04 1.44
C PRO A 46 -13.77 18.86 2.58
N ASN A 47 -13.90 18.32 3.79
CA ASN A 47 -13.50 18.95 5.04
C ASN A 47 -12.00 19.31 5.02
N LEU A 48 -11.71 20.61 4.90
CA LEU A 48 -10.36 21.17 4.67
C LEU A 48 -9.38 20.86 5.81
N GLU A 49 -9.88 20.49 7.00
CA GLU A 49 -9.04 20.11 8.14
C GLU A 49 -8.41 18.72 8.03
N VAL A 50 -8.99 17.80 7.26
CA VAL A 50 -8.41 16.47 7.03
C VAL A 50 -7.29 16.52 5.97
N LEU A 51 -7.34 17.52 5.08
CA LEU A 51 -6.34 17.78 4.05
C LEU A 51 -5.03 18.36 4.60
N LYS A 52 -5.04 19.01 5.78
CA LYS A 52 -3.84 19.58 6.43
C LYS A 52 -2.85 18.55 7.00
N ARG A 53 -3.16 17.25 6.94
CA ARG A 53 -2.36 16.17 7.53
C ARG A 53 -1.45 15.42 6.53
N ARG A 54 -1.49 15.74 5.23
CA ARG A 54 -0.71 15.05 4.19
C ARG A 54 0.17 16.02 3.42
N THR A 55 1.47 15.75 3.35
CA THR A 55 2.40 16.39 2.42
C THR A 55 2.23 15.69 1.08
N ARG A 56 1.21 16.11 0.34
CA ARG A 56 1.02 15.67 -1.04
C ARG A 56 2.21 16.12 -1.87
N SER A 57 2.67 15.29 -2.80
CA SER A 57 3.68 15.71 -3.76
C SER A 57 3.19 16.94 -4.55
N GLU A 58 4.08 17.92 -4.67
CA GLU A 58 3.90 19.12 -5.50
C GLU A 58 4.61 19.00 -6.85
N ARG A 59 5.21 17.82 -7.13
CA ARG A 59 5.92 17.54 -8.38
C ARG A 59 4.96 17.51 -9.56
N GLU A 60 5.37 18.11 -10.68
CA GLU A 60 4.69 17.96 -11.96
C GLU A 60 4.78 16.51 -12.44
N PHE A 61 3.63 15.95 -12.82
CA PHE A 61 3.55 14.57 -13.28
C PHE A 61 3.84 14.48 -14.79
N ASP A 62 5.05 14.05 -15.16
CA ASP A 62 5.42 13.81 -16.55
C ASP A 62 4.96 12.41 -17.00
N GLU A 63 3.78 12.36 -17.61
CA GLU A 63 3.14 11.12 -18.05
C GLU A 63 3.96 10.36 -19.11
N ASP A 64 4.60 11.08 -20.04
CA ASP A 64 5.31 10.47 -21.17
C ASP A 64 6.65 9.87 -20.74
N TYR A 65 7.38 10.56 -19.85
CA TYR A 65 8.60 10.01 -19.25
C TYR A 65 8.32 8.75 -18.43
N ILE A 66 7.28 8.78 -17.59
CA ILE A 66 6.95 7.68 -16.67
C ILE A 66 6.45 6.44 -17.42
N LYS A 67 5.69 6.60 -18.52
CA LYS A 67 5.23 5.49 -19.37
C LYS A 67 6.39 4.67 -19.95
N ASN A 68 7.54 5.29 -20.24
CA ASN A 68 8.72 4.57 -20.72
C ASN A 68 9.28 3.58 -19.68
N PHE A 69 8.99 3.80 -18.39
CA PHE A 69 9.42 2.93 -17.30
C PHE A 69 8.39 1.86 -16.93
N GLY A 70 7.21 1.86 -17.57
CA GLY A 70 6.20 0.83 -17.38
C GLY A 70 6.48 -0.47 -18.15
N ASP A 71 5.80 -1.55 -17.78
CA ASP A 71 5.72 -2.75 -18.64
C ASP A 71 4.91 -2.40 -19.91
N LYS A 72 5.10 -3.15 -21.01
CA LYS A 72 4.39 -2.93 -22.29
C LYS A 72 2.85 -2.94 -22.14
N ASP A 73 2.37 -3.45 -21.01
CA ASP A 73 1.02 -3.26 -20.49
C ASP A 73 1.05 -2.36 -19.23
N THR A 74 0.83 -1.06 -19.42
CA THR A 74 0.24 -0.05 -18.49
C THR A 74 0.76 0.12 -17.05
N HIS A 75 1.75 -0.62 -16.55
CA HIS A 75 2.14 -0.52 -15.13
C HIS A 75 3.20 0.56 -14.86
N ILE A 76 2.76 1.69 -14.34
CA ILE A 76 3.63 2.80 -13.89
C ILE A 76 4.20 2.51 -12.49
N PRO A 77 5.53 2.62 -12.25
CA PRO A 77 6.09 2.52 -10.91
C PRO A 77 5.54 3.63 -9.99
N VAL A 78 5.21 3.28 -8.76
CA VAL A 78 4.49 4.16 -7.82
C VAL A 78 5.44 5.20 -7.24
N LEU A 79 5.06 6.48 -7.24
CA LEU A 79 5.91 7.57 -6.75
C LEU A 79 7.29 7.60 -7.44
N LEU A 80 7.35 7.24 -8.73
CA LEU A 80 8.61 7.13 -9.47
C LEU A 80 9.42 8.42 -9.42
N GLY A 81 8.76 9.56 -9.61
CA GLY A 81 9.40 10.85 -9.54
C GLY A 81 10.01 11.11 -8.16
N GLU A 82 9.19 10.97 -7.12
CA GLU A 82 9.63 11.20 -5.75
C GLU A 82 10.79 10.28 -5.38
N VAL A 83 10.79 9.02 -5.82
CA VAL A 83 11.92 8.09 -5.64
C VAL A 83 13.17 8.61 -6.33
N LEU A 84 13.08 9.11 -7.57
CA LEU A 84 14.22 9.71 -8.26
C LEU A 84 14.74 10.95 -7.53
N ASP A 85 13.85 11.81 -7.00
CA ASP A 85 14.27 12.99 -6.23
C ASP A 85 15.00 12.61 -4.94
N VAL A 86 14.58 11.53 -4.28
CA VAL A 86 15.24 11.02 -3.08
C VAL A 86 16.69 10.62 -3.32
N PHE A 87 17.01 10.11 -4.52
CA PHE A 87 18.36 9.66 -4.87
C PHE A 87 19.13 10.62 -5.78
N SER A 88 18.53 11.76 -6.13
CA SER A 88 19.13 12.78 -7.00
C SER A 88 20.27 13.57 -6.32
N PRO A 89 21.06 14.34 -7.09
CA PRO A 89 22.10 15.23 -6.57
C PRO A 89 21.61 16.12 -5.41
N PRO A 90 22.47 16.43 -4.42
CA PRO A 90 23.93 16.39 -4.46
C PRO A 90 24.55 15.00 -4.18
N PHE A 91 23.72 13.99 -3.94
CA PHE A 91 24.14 12.63 -3.67
C PHE A 91 24.70 11.93 -4.93
N ARG A 92 25.79 11.16 -4.78
CA ARG A 92 26.29 10.29 -5.86
C ARG A 92 25.95 8.84 -5.54
N LEU A 93 25.05 8.26 -6.33
CA LEU A 93 24.55 6.91 -6.10
C LEU A 93 25.46 5.88 -6.79
N ARG A 94 26.63 5.59 -6.21
CA ARG A 94 27.57 4.59 -6.78
C ARG A 94 27.13 3.15 -6.50
N SER A 95 26.34 2.94 -5.47
CA SER A 95 25.82 1.64 -5.06
C SER A 95 24.35 1.71 -4.69
N PHE A 96 23.52 0.88 -5.32
CA PHE A 96 22.08 0.88 -5.09
C PHE A 96 21.54 -0.53 -4.88
N ILE A 97 20.63 -0.67 -3.93
CA ILE A 97 19.89 -1.90 -3.69
C ILE A 97 18.40 -1.66 -3.86
N ASP A 98 17.77 -2.41 -4.75
CA ASP A 98 16.31 -2.53 -4.83
C ASP A 98 15.89 -3.82 -4.14
N CYS A 99 15.31 -3.71 -2.95
CA CYS A 99 14.89 -4.86 -2.14
C CYS A 99 13.60 -5.53 -2.64
N THR A 100 12.92 -4.91 -3.61
CA THR A 100 11.59 -5.29 -4.10
C THR A 100 11.55 -5.06 -5.61
N LEU A 101 12.46 -5.74 -6.30
CA LEU A 101 12.79 -5.51 -7.70
C LEU A 101 11.55 -5.49 -8.62
N GLY A 102 10.58 -6.36 -8.36
CA GLY A 102 9.37 -6.45 -9.17
C GLY A 102 9.72 -6.69 -10.65
N ALA A 103 9.08 -5.94 -11.55
CA ALA A 103 9.42 -5.97 -12.98
C ALA A 103 10.62 -5.07 -13.36
N GLY A 104 11.31 -4.48 -12.38
CA GLY A 104 12.49 -3.62 -12.59
C GLY A 104 12.18 -2.19 -13.01
N GLY A 105 10.97 -1.69 -12.75
CA GLY A 105 10.54 -0.33 -13.15
C GLY A 105 11.33 0.79 -12.46
N HIS A 106 11.33 0.81 -11.12
CA HIS A 106 12.15 1.76 -10.33
C HIS A 106 13.63 1.59 -10.63
N SER A 107 14.12 0.35 -10.57
CA SER A 107 15.51 0.02 -10.87
C SER A 107 15.99 0.52 -12.24
N SER A 108 15.17 0.36 -13.30
CA SER A 108 15.53 0.86 -14.63
C SER A 108 15.69 2.39 -14.66
N ALA A 109 14.79 3.11 -14.00
CA ALA A 109 14.84 4.57 -13.94
C ALA A 109 16.03 5.06 -13.14
N ILE A 110 16.30 4.44 -11.99
CA ILE A 110 17.44 4.80 -11.13
C ILE A 110 18.77 4.52 -11.85
N ILE A 111 18.93 3.36 -12.50
CA ILE A 111 20.15 3.06 -13.25
C ILE A 111 20.38 4.07 -14.38
N GLN A 112 19.32 4.50 -15.08
CA GLN A 112 19.43 5.52 -16.12
C GLN A 112 19.78 6.91 -15.58
N ALA A 113 19.22 7.27 -14.42
CA ALA A 113 19.46 8.56 -13.79
C ALA A 113 20.88 8.68 -13.20
N HIS A 114 21.55 7.56 -12.93
CA HIS A 114 22.85 7.50 -12.27
C HIS A 114 23.90 6.75 -13.11
N PRO A 115 24.40 7.35 -14.21
CA PRO A 115 25.46 6.75 -15.03
C PRO A 115 26.78 6.56 -14.27
N GLU A 116 26.97 7.23 -13.12
CA GLU A 116 28.10 7.04 -12.22
C GLU A 116 28.01 5.76 -11.36
N MET A 117 26.89 5.03 -11.41
CA MET A 117 26.66 3.83 -10.62
C MET A 117 27.66 2.72 -10.99
N GLN A 118 28.22 2.08 -9.95
CA GLN A 118 29.23 1.02 -10.08
C GLN A 118 28.70 -0.34 -9.63
N SER A 119 27.76 -0.36 -8.68
CA SER A 119 27.18 -1.59 -8.14
C SER A 119 25.67 -1.46 -8.01
N TYR A 120 24.96 -2.48 -8.47
CA TYR A 120 23.51 -2.58 -8.36
C TYR A 120 23.12 -3.98 -7.90
N ILE A 121 22.24 -4.06 -6.90
CA ILE A 121 21.69 -5.33 -6.39
C ILE A 121 20.16 -5.24 -6.41
N GLY A 122 19.50 -6.10 -7.18
CA GLY A 122 18.05 -6.26 -7.18
C GLY A 122 17.64 -7.56 -6.51
N LEU A 123 16.68 -7.50 -5.58
CA LEU A 123 16.14 -8.63 -4.84
C LEU A 123 14.65 -8.80 -5.11
N ASP A 124 14.23 -10.03 -5.39
CA ASP A 124 12.82 -10.41 -5.33
C ASP A 124 12.71 -11.85 -4.85
N VAL A 125 11.56 -12.20 -4.30
CA VAL A 125 11.24 -13.59 -3.92
C VAL A 125 10.44 -14.32 -4.99
N ASP A 126 9.92 -13.60 -5.97
CA ASP A 126 9.09 -14.11 -7.04
C ASP A 126 9.92 -14.38 -8.32
N PRO A 127 10.03 -15.64 -8.76
CA PRO A 127 10.78 -16.00 -9.97
C PRO A 127 10.28 -15.28 -11.23
N ILE A 128 8.98 -15.03 -11.34
CA ILE A 128 8.40 -14.38 -12.53
C ILE A 128 8.82 -12.92 -12.59
N ALA A 129 8.80 -12.23 -11.44
CA ALA A 129 9.24 -10.85 -11.34
C ALA A 129 10.73 -10.73 -11.65
N HIS A 130 11.53 -11.62 -11.05
CA HIS A 130 12.97 -11.71 -11.28
C HIS A 130 13.32 -11.89 -12.76
N GLU A 131 12.68 -12.80 -13.49
CA GLU A 131 12.92 -13.03 -14.92
C GLU A 131 12.59 -11.80 -15.78
N LYS A 132 11.46 -11.15 -15.51
CA LYS A 132 11.07 -9.92 -16.21
C LYS A 132 12.06 -8.79 -15.96
N ALA A 133 12.44 -8.56 -14.70
CA ALA A 133 13.41 -7.55 -14.35
C ALA A 133 14.77 -7.84 -14.98
N GLN A 134 15.23 -9.10 -14.96
CA GLN A 134 16.49 -9.50 -15.58
C GLN A 134 16.49 -9.20 -17.08
N SER A 135 15.42 -9.53 -17.78
CA SER A 135 15.27 -9.22 -19.21
C SER A 135 15.30 -7.71 -19.47
N ARG A 136 14.59 -6.93 -18.65
CA ARG A 136 14.51 -5.47 -18.77
C ARG A 136 15.86 -4.79 -18.51
N ILE A 137 16.51 -5.13 -17.41
CA ILE A 137 17.78 -4.54 -16.99
C ILE A 137 18.90 -4.95 -17.95
N ASN A 138 18.99 -6.21 -18.37
CA ASN A 138 19.98 -6.62 -19.36
C ASN A 138 19.81 -5.88 -20.70
N SER A 139 18.56 -5.70 -21.14
CA SER A 139 18.27 -4.93 -22.36
C SER A 139 18.71 -3.48 -22.22
N LEU A 140 18.47 -2.86 -21.05
CA LEU A 140 18.93 -1.52 -20.74
C LEU A 140 20.46 -1.41 -20.80
N LEU A 141 21.18 -2.30 -20.11
CA LEU A 141 22.65 -2.28 -20.06
C LEU A 141 23.29 -2.48 -21.44
N ASN A 142 22.64 -3.25 -22.33
CA ASN A 142 23.13 -3.49 -23.69
C ASN A 142 22.79 -2.35 -24.68
N SER A 143 21.73 -1.58 -24.42
CA SER A 143 21.18 -0.62 -25.39
C SER A 143 21.78 0.79 -25.27
N THR A 144 22.56 1.08 -24.23
CA THR A 144 23.08 2.43 -24.00
C THR A 144 24.61 2.49 -24.19
N PRO A 145 25.11 2.98 -25.33
CA PRO A 145 26.54 3.21 -25.52
C PRO A 145 27.03 4.27 -24.52
N GLY A 146 27.86 3.86 -23.56
CA GLY A 146 28.57 4.77 -22.64
C GLY A 146 27.94 5.02 -21.27
N SER A 147 26.66 4.71 -21.03
CA SER A 147 25.98 5.09 -19.76
C SER A 147 26.14 4.11 -18.59
N SER A 148 26.81 2.96 -18.78
CA SER A 148 27.03 1.99 -17.69
C SER A 148 28.31 1.17 -17.89
N VAL A 149 29.36 1.79 -18.44
CA VAL A 149 30.66 1.12 -18.63
C VAL A 149 31.23 0.76 -17.24
N GLY A 150 31.03 -0.48 -16.81
CA GLY A 150 31.54 -1.00 -15.55
C GLY A 150 30.52 -1.18 -14.42
N LEU A 151 29.22 -0.98 -14.66
CA LEU A 151 28.18 -1.30 -13.66
C LEU A 151 28.12 -2.82 -13.43
N LYS A 152 28.34 -3.24 -12.19
CA LYS A 152 28.11 -4.62 -11.74
C LYS A 152 26.68 -4.77 -11.26
N ALA A 153 25.83 -5.35 -12.09
CA ALA A 153 24.43 -5.60 -11.77
C ALA A 153 24.21 -7.05 -11.33
N HIS A 154 23.67 -7.24 -10.13
CA HIS A 154 23.32 -8.53 -9.55
C HIS A 154 21.82 -8.58 -9.29
N MET A 155 21.12 -9.56 -9.85
CA MET A 155 19.68 -9.76 -9.60
C MET A 155 19.50 -11.15 -8.99
N LEU A 156 18.99 -11.21 -7.77
CA LEU A 156 18.98 -12.42 -6.96
C LEU A 156 17.56 -12.75 -6.51
N LEU A 157 17.21 -14.04 -6.64
CA LEU A 157 15.96 -14.58 -6.12
C LEU A 157 16.11 -14.83 -4.61
N GLN A 158 16.05 -13.76 -3.81
CA GLN A 158 16.28 -13.76 -2.37
C GLN A 158 15.31 -12.81 -1.67
N ASN A 159 15.00 -13.11 -0.42
CA ASN A 159 14.17 -12.23 0.39
C ASN A 159 15.02 -11.07 0.92
N PHE A 160 14.46 -9.86 0.96
CA PHE A 160 15.16 -8.68 1.44
C PHE A 160 15.57 -8.76 2.94
N ARG A 161 15.01 -9.69 3.72
CA ARG A 161 15.52 -10.01 5.08
C ARG A 161 16.99 -10.41 5.07
N ASP A 162 17.46 -10.96 3.96
CA ASP A 162 18.83 -11.45 3.80
C ASP A 162 19.76 -10.40 3.19
N VAL A 163 19.34 -9.13 3.10
CA VAL A 163 20.11 -8.04 2.45
C VAL A 163 21.56 -7.96 2.91
N LYS A 164 21.82 -8.10 4.22
CA LYS A 164 23.19 -8.06 4.78
C LYS A 164 24.04 -9.24 4.31
N GLN A 165 23.45 -10.43 4.23
CA GLN A 165 24.11 -11.63 3.73
C GLN A 165 24.37 -11.51 2.23
N VAL A 166 23.39 -11.02 1.47
CA VAL A 166 23.50 -10.79 0.03
C VAL A 166 24.65 -9.83 -0.27
N ILE A 167 24.72 -8.67 0.40
CA ILE A 167 25.81 -7.70 0.18
C ILE A 167 27.16 -8.37 0.43
N ARG A 168 27.30 -9.14 1.52
CA ARG A 168 28.54 -9.88 1.81
C ARG A 168 28.92 -10.87 0.70
N GLN A 169 27.93 -11.55 0.12
CA GLN A 169 28.17 -12.52 -0.96
C GLN A 169 28.56 -11.85 -2.28
N VAL A 170 27.97 -10.70 -2.59
CA VAL A 170 28.19 -9.96 -3.84
C VAL A 170 29.51 -9.17 -3.79
N ASP A 171 29.69 -8.38 -2.74
CA ASP A 171 30.90 -7.58 -2.52
C ASP A 171 31.09 -7.26 -1.02
N GLU A 172 32.00 -7.97 -0.36
CA GLU A 172 32.30 -7.75 1.05
C GLU A 172 32.80 -6.32 1.35
N LYS A 173 33.46 -5.67 0.38
CA LYS A 173 33.93 -4.28 0.55
C LYS A 173 32.77 -3.32 0.64
N LEU A 174 31.68 -3.60 -0.08
CA LEU A 174 30.46 -2.79 -0.05
C LEU A 174 29.79 -2.82 1.32
N LEU A 175 29.89 -3.94 2.05
CA LEU A 175 29.42 -4.03 3.42
C LEU A 175 30.27 -3.19 4.38
N ALA A 176 31.58 -3.09 4.13
CA ALA A 176 32.51 -2.31 4.95
C ALA A 176 32.39 -0.79 4.71
N SER A 177 32.25 -0.37 3.45
CA SER A 177 32.03 1.05 3.10
C SER A 177 30.59 1.51 3.34
N GLY A 178 29.65 0.56 3.32
CA GLY A 178 28.22 0.81 3.24
C GLY A 178 27.75 1.12 1.82
N VAL A 179 26.44 1.00 1.61
CA VAL A 179 25.77 1.33 0.34
C VAL A 179 25.20 2.74 0.34
N ASP A 180 25.09 3.32 -0.85
CA ASP A 180 24.64 4.69 -1.05
C ASP A 180 23.10 4.77 -0.95
N GLY A 181 22.38 3.87 -1.61
CA GLY A 181 20.91 3.89 -1.60
C GLY A 181 20.28 2.52 -1.47
N ILE A 182 19.17 2.45 -0.74
CA ILE A 182 18.31 1.27 -0.65
C ILE A 182 16.86 1.70 -0.87
N LEU A 183 16.12 0.97 -1.70
CA LEU A 183 14.69 1.11 -1.91
C LEU A 183 13.93 -0.14 -1.48
N MET A 184 12.78 0.06 -0.81
CA MET A 184 11.79 -0.98 -0.54
C MET A 184 10.40 -0.48 -0.98
N ASP A 185 9.92 -0.95 -2.13
CA ASP A 185 8.55 -0.77 -2.63
C ASP A 185 7.68 -1.97 -2.22
N LEU A 186 6.98 -1.83 -1.08
CA LEU A 186 6.32 -2.95 -0.42
C LEU A 186 5.04 -3.40 -1.14
N GLY A 187 4.55 -4.59 -0.81
CA GLY A 187 3.27 -5.08 -1.32
C GLY A 187 3.42 -6.07 -2.48
N MET A 188 2.46 -6.04 -3.41
CA MET A 188 2.30 -7.06 -4.45
C MET A 188 2.58 -6.49 -5.83
N SER A 189 3.21 -7.27 -6.70
CA SER A 189 3.40 -6.92 -8.10
C SER A 189 2.11 -7.12 -8.91
N SER A 190 2.00 -6.47 -10.08
CA SER A 190 0.94 -6.77 -11.06
C SER A 190 0.89 -8.24 -11.42
N MET A 191 2.05 -8.85 -11.66
CA MET A 191 2.18 -10.25 -12.03
C MET A 191 1.52 -11.19 -11.02
N GLN A 192 1.55 -10.85 -9.73
CA GLN A 192 0.92 -11.63 -8.67
C GLN A 192 -0.60 -11.44 -8.61
N VAL A 193 -1.09 -10.22 -8.87
CA VAL A 193 -2.52 -9.88 -8.77
C VAL A 193 -3.29 -10.28 -10.03
N ASP A 194 -2.66 -10.12 -11.19
CA ASP A 194 -3.29 -10.32 -12.50
C ASP A 194 -3.33 -11.82 -12.88
N ASP A 195 -2.43 -12.63 -12.34
CA ASP A 195 -2.50 -14.10 -12.44
C ASP A 195 -3.41 -14.69 -11.36
N ALA A 196 -4.61 -15.12 -11.77
CA ALA A 196 -5.57 -15.76 -10.87
C ALA A 196 -5.01 -17.04 -10.22
N GLY A 197 -4.07 -17.75 -10.87
CA GLY A 197 -3.42 -18.94 -10.35
C GLY A 197 -2.57 -18.67 -9.10
N ARG A 198 -2.21 -17.41 -8.82
CA ARG A 198 -1.46 -17.01 -7.62
C ARG A 198 -2.35 -16.76 -6.40
N GLY A 199 -3.66 -16.63 -6.58
CA GLY A 199 -4.61 -16.52 -5.47
C GLY A 199 -4.65 -15.18 -4.73
N PHE A 200 -4.04 -14.11 -5.26
CA PHE A 200 -4.07 -12.78 -4.64
C PHE A 200 -5.32 -11.96 -5.00
N SER A 201 -5.99 -12.30 -6.12
CA SER A 201 -7.16 -11.55 -6.60
C SER A 201 -8.44 -11.95 -5.87
N MET A 202 -9.22 -10.94 -5.49
CA MET A 202 -10.60 -11.12 -5.00
C MET A 202 -11.64 -11.12 -6.14
N LEU A 203 -11.21 -10.74 -7.34
CA LEU A 203 -12.09 -10.54 -8.49
C LEU A 203 -12.06 -11.73 -9.44
N SER A 204 -10.90 -12.40 -9.51
CA SER A 204 -10.68 -13.59 -10.32
C SER A 204 -10.54 -14.79 -9.39
N ASP A 205 -11.31 -15.84 -9.65
CA ASP A 205 -11.25 -17.08 -8.86
C ASP A 205 -9.97 -17.85 -9.15
N GLY A 206 -9.40 -18.45 -8.10
CA GLY A 206 -8.13 -19.16 -8.14
C GLY A 206 -7.87 -19.90 -6.81
N PRO A 207 -6.78 -20.66 -6.70
CA PRO A 207 -6.46 -21.38 -5.46
C PRO A 207 -6.18 -20.42 -4.31
N LEU A 208 -6.42 -20.85 -3.07
CA LEU A 208 -6.04 -20.11 -1.86
C LEU A 208 -4.53 -20.25 -1.58
N ASP A 209 -3.70 -19.69 -2.48
CA ASP A 209 -2.24 -19.76 -2.39
C ASP A 209 -1.65 -18.54 -1.64
N MET A 210 -1.62 -17.37 -2.29
CA MET A 210 -1.09 -16.11 -1.77
C MET A 210 0.41 -16.10 -1.42
N ARG A 211 1.19 -17.11 -1.83
CA ARG A 211 2.65 -17.07 -1.66
C ARG A 211 3.29 -16.16 -2.70
N MET A 212 4.09 -15.20 -2.24
CA MET A 212 4.95 -14.38 -3.10
C MET A 212 6.10 -15.23 -3.67
N ASN A 213 6.65 -16.12 -2.85
CA ASN A 213 7.58 -17.17 -3.28
C ASN A 213 6.82 -18.50 -3.50
N PRO A 214 6.65 -18.98 -4.74
CA PRO A 214 5.92 -20.22 -5.01
C PRO A 214 6.52 -21.49 -4.38
N VAL A 215 7.79 -21.47 -3.96
CA VAL A 215 8.43 -22.60 -3.26
C VAL A 215 8.27 -22.56 -1.73
N ALA A 216 7.71 -21.49 -1.16
CA ALA A 216 7.43 -21.43 0.27
C ALA A 216 6.36 -22.46 0.68
N SER A 217 6.40 -22.96 1.92
CA SER A 217 5.56 -24.10 2.32
C SER A 217 4.12 -23.74 2.71
N LEU A 218 3.89 -22.54 3.25
CA LEU A 218 2.60 -22.16 3.82
C LEU A 218 1.71 -21.48 2.78
N LYS A 219 0.49 -21.96 2.57
CA LYS A 219 -0.54 -21.32 1.74
C LYS A 219 -1.64 -20.68 2.58
N ALA A 220 -2.42 -19.78 1.98
CA ALA A 220 -3.62 -19.23 2.61
C ALA A 220 -4.65 -20.33 2.96
N GLU A 221 -4.73 -21.37 2.13
CA GLU A 221 -5.55 -22.55 2.35
C GLU A 221 -5.21 -23.24 3.68
N ASP A 222 -3.91 -23.41 3.99
CA ASP A 222 -3.45 -24.06 5.21
C ASP A 222 -3.86 -23.27 6.46
N ILE A 223 -3.78 -21.94 6.38
CA ILE A 223 -4.22 -21.05 7.47
C ILE A 223 -5.71 -21.24 7.73
N LEU A 224 -6.54 -21.19 6.69
CA LEU A 224 -7.99 -21.25 6.84
C LEU A 224 -8.47 -22.63 7.28
N ASN A 225 -7.90 -23.69 6.73
CA ASN A 225 -8.37 -25.07 6.95
C ASN A 225 -7.72 -25.73 8.17
N SER A 226 -6.48 -25.39 8.53
CA SER A 226 -5.69 -26.19 9.49
C SER A 226 -5.31 -25.45 10.76
N TRP A 227 -5.19 -24.11 10.76
CA TRP A 227 -4.76 -23.39 11.97
C TRP A 227 -5.81 -23.41 13.08
N PRO A 228 -5.42 -23.28 14.36
CA PRO A 228 -6.36 -23.09 15.46
C PRO A 228 -7.29 -21.90 15.19
N ALA A 229 -8.56 -22.03 15.60
CA ALA A 229 -9.56 -20.98 15.39
C ALA A 229 -9.10 -19.62 15.95
N THR A 230 -8.45 -19.62 17.12
CA THR A 230 -7.88 -18.44 17.76
C THR A 230 -6.82 -17.76 16.91
N GLU A 231 -5.97 -18.53 16.21
CA GLU A 231 -4.93 -17.98 15.33
C GLU A 231 -5.53 -17.41 14.05
N VAL A 232 -6.54 -18.05 13.47
CA VAL A 232 -7.30 -17.46 12.34
C VAL A 232 -7.93 -16.14 12.78
N GLY A 233 -8.55 -16.09 13.95
CA GLY A 233 -9.08 -14.87 14.54
C GLY A 233 -8.03 -13.77 14.73
N ARG A 234 -6.85 -14.15 15.24
CA ARG A 234 -5.71 -13.27 15.44
C ARG A 234 -5.27 -12.64 14.12
N VAL A 235 -5.06 -13.44 13.07
CA VAL A 235 -4.68 -12.98 11.73
C VAL A 235 -5.69 -11.95 11.20
N LEU A 236 -6.99 -12.27 11.24
CA LEU A 236 -8.04 -11.37 10.75
C LEU A 236 -8.09 -10.06 11.53
N ARG A 237 -7.91 -10.13 12.85
CA ARG A 237 -7.96 -8.95 13.73
C ARG A 237 -6.74 -8.07 13.57
N GLU A 238 -5.54 -8.65 13.64
CA GLU A 238 -4.27 -7.91 13.73
C GLU A 238 -3.75 -7.51 12.35
N TYR A 239 -3.77 -8.41 11.37
CA TYR A 239 -3.26 -8.15 10.03
C TYR A 239 -4.32 -7.57 9.08
N GLY A 240 -5.60 -7.88 9.34
CA GLY A 240 -6.72 -7.32 8.56
C GLY A 240 -7.30 -6.04 9.14
N GLU A 241 -7.01 -5.70 10.41
CA GLU A 241 -7.73 -4.65 11.16
C GLU A 241 -9.27 -4.81 11.02
N GLU A 242 -9.78 -6.05 10.94
CA GLU A 242 -11.19 -6.34 10.66
C GLU A 242 -12.02 -6.38 11.94
N SER A 243 -13.03 -5.51 12.05
CA SER A 243 -13.85 -5.40 13.26
C SER A 243 -14.76 -6.61 13.49
N SER A 244 -15.17 -7.30 12.43
CA SER A 244 -16.02 -8.49 12.48
C SER A 244 -15.22 -9.80 12.55
N TRP A 245 -13.93 -9.72 12.91
CA TRP A 245 -12.99 -10.86 12.92
C TRP A 245 -13.54 -12.10 13.64
N TYR A 246 -14.19 -11.92 14.79
CA TYR A 246 -14.72 -13.03 15.59
C TYR A 246 -15.85 -13.77 14.86
N PHE A 247 -16.73 -13.02 14.18
CA PHE A 247 -17.81 -13.61 13.40
C PHE A 247 -17.27 -14.32 12.15
N LEU A 248 -16.30 -13.71 11.45
CA LEU A 248 -15.58 -14.29 10.30
C LEU A 248 -14.88 -15.59 10.67
N GLN A 249 -14.12 -15.59 11.76
CA GLN A 249 -13.46 -16.78 12.31
C GLN A 249 -14.45 -17.93 12.50
N ASN A 250 -15.57 -17.70 13.18
CA ASN A 250 -16.57 -18.74 13.43
C ASN A 250 -17.19 -19.29 12.14
N LYS A 251 -17.39 -18.44 11.12
CA LYS A 251 -17.89 -18.86 9.81
C LYS A 251 -16.87 -19.67 9.02
N ILE A 252 -15.59 -19.27 9.05
CA ILE A 252 -14.49 -20.03 8.44
C ILE A 252 -14.36 -21.40 9.10
N VAL A 253 -14.37 -21.45 10.44
CA VAL A 253 -14.30 -22.72 11.20
C VAL A 253 -15.48 -23.62 10.88
N LYS A 254 -16.68 -23.07 10.72
CA LYS A 254 -17.84 -23.85 10.28
C LYS A 254 -17.66 -24.36 8.85
N ALA A 255 -17.24 -23.51 7.92
CA ALA A 255 -17.08 -23.89 6.52
C ALA A 255 -16.03 -25.01 6.33
N ARG A 256 -14.92 -24.96 7.08
CA ARG A 256 -13.89 -26.00 7.02
C ARG A 256 -14.29 -27.33 7.67
N GLN A 257 -15.26 -27.34 8.59
CA GLN A 257 -15.82 -28.57 9.14
C GLN A 257 -16.75 -29.28 8.15
N GLU A 258 -17.32 -28.55 7.18
CA GLU A 258 -18.25 -29.10 6.19
C GLU A 258 -17.50 -29.60 4.96
N ARG A 259 -16.79 -28.72 4.24
CA ARG A 259 -16.14 -29.07 2.97
C ARG A 259 -14.76 -28.46 2.75
N GLY A 260 -14.27 -27.61 3.66
CA GLY A 260 -13.05 -26.83 3.43
C GLY A 260 -13.31 -25.55 2.63
N LEU A 261 -12.29 -24.68 2.60
CA LEU A 261 -12.19 -23.55 1.68
C LEU A 261 -10.98 -23.82 0.77
N HIS A 262 -11.19 -23.88 -0.54
CA HIS A 262 -10.13 -24.27 -1.50
C HIS A 262 -9.86 -23.20 -2.56
N SER A 263 -10.80 -22.27 -2.78
CA SER A 263 -10.62 -21.18 -3.75
C SER A 263 -10.90 -19.79 -3.18
N THR A 264 -10.31 -18.77 -3.81
CA THR A 264 -10.55 -17.36 -3.49
C THR A 264 -12.02 -16.99 -3.66
N GLY A 265 -12.70 -17.56 -4.65
CA GLY A 265 -14.14 -17.42 -4.88
C GLY A 265 -14.98 -17.95 -3.73
N GLU A 266 -14.65 -19.13 -3.20
CA GLU A 266 -15.36 -19.69 -2.03
C GLU A 266 -15.20 -18.81 -0.80
N LEU A 267 -14.00 -18.28 -0.57
CA LEU A 267 -13.74 -17.33 0.52
C LEU A 267 -14.53 -16.03 0.33
N VAL A 268 -14.56 -15.49 -0.89
CA VAL A 268 -15.33 -14.28 -1.22
C VAL A 268 -16.82 -14.50 -1.03
N ASP A 269 -17.37 -15.64 -1.43
CA ASP A 269 -18.78 -15.97 -1.26
C ASP A 269 -19.16 -16.17 0.21
N LEU A 270 -18.26 -16.76 1.01
CA LEU A 270 -18.41 -16.81 2.46
C LEU A 270 -18.51 -15.39 3.04
N ILE A 271 -17.61 -14.47 2.67
CA ILE A 271 -17.61 -13.08 3.14
C ILE A 271 -18.89 -12.34 2.69
N ARG A 272 -19.33 -12.55 1.45
CA ARG A 272 -20.57 -11.97 0.91
C ARG A 272 -21.79 -12.44 1.69
N SER A 273 -21.86 -13.72 2.04
CA SER A 273 -22.98 -14.29 2.81
C SER A 273 -23.15 -13.64 4.19
N MET A 274 -22.07 -13.06 4.73
CA MET A 274 -22.04 -12.42 6.05
C MET A 274 -22.37 -10.94 5.99
N THR A 275 -22.12 -10.29 4.85
CA THR A 275 -22.33 -8.87 4.69
C THR A 275 -23.78 -8.60 4.26
N SER A 276 -24.69 -8.55 5.23
CA SER A 276 -26.11 -8.24 4.96
C SER A 276 -26.29 -6.87 4.28
N ARG A 277 -27.33 -6.74 3.43
CA ARG A 277 -27.69 -5.54 2.64
C ARG A 277 -27.79 -4.25 3.47
N THR A 278 -27.93 -4.34 4.78
CA THR A 278 -28.16 -3.23 5.72
C THR A 278 -26.91 -2.54 6.26
N LYS A 279 -25.70 -3.11 6.13
CA LYS A 279 -24.44 -2.44 6.51
C LYS A 279 -23.57 -2.13 5.28
N GLY A 280 -23.83 -0.97 4.66
CA GLY A 280 -22.92 -0.37 3.66
C GLY A 280 -23.03 -0.88 2.21
N GLY A 281 -24.04 -1.69 1.88
CA GLY A 281 -24.32 -2.14 0.51
C GLY A 281 -23.17 -2.90 -0.18
N ARG A 282 -23.09 -2.79 -1.52
CA ARG A 282 -22.06 -3.46 -2.36
C ARG A 282 -20.63 -3.10 -1.94
N GLN A 283 -20.43 -1.98 -1.24
CA GLN A 283 -19.12 -1.51 -0.79
C GLN A 283 -18.63 -2.19 0.50
N GLY A 284 -19.54 -2.73 1.32
CA GLY A 284 -19.19 -3.32 2.62
C GLY A 284 -18.40 -4.61 2.51
N TRP A 285 -18.85 -5.52 1.64
CA TRP A 285 -18.20 -6.83 1.50
C TRP A 285 -16.85 -6.71 0.80
N ILE A 286 -16.70 -5.78 -0.15
CA ILE A 286 -15.42 -5.51 -0.84
C ILE A 286 -14.36 -5.05 0.17
N LYS A 287 -14.71 -4.15 1.09
CA LYS A 287 -13.79 -3.71 2.15
C LYS A 287 -13.41 -4.84 3.09
N THR A 288 -14.38 -5.68 3.44
CA THR A 288 -14.14 -6.84 4.30
C THR A 288 -13.24 -7.86 3.60
N ALA A 289 -13.51 -8.16 2.33
CA ALA A 289 -12.68 -9.03 1.51
C ALA A 289 -11.25 -8.50 1.38
N ALA A 290 -11.07 -7.20 1.11
CA ALA A 290 -9.76 -6.59 1.01
C ALA A 290 -8.93 -6.77 2.28
N ARG A 291 -9.56 -6.60 3.46
CA ARG A 291 -8.91 -6.82 4.76
C ARG A 291 -8.59 -8.29 5.02
N VAL A 292 -9.48 -9.21 4.68
CA VAL A 292 -9.25 -10.65 4.85
C VAL A 292 -8.11 -11.13 3.95
N PHE A 293 -8.11 -10.72 2.67
CA PHE A 293 -7.05 -11.06 1.73
C PHE A 293 -5.72 -10.43 2.16
N GLN A 294 -5.70 -9.16 2.59
CA GLN A 294 -4.52 -8.53 3.18
C GLN A 294 -4.01 -9.33 4.41
N ALA A 295 -4.91 -9.73 5.31
CA ALA A 295 -4.53 -10.48 6.51
C ALA A 295 -3.86 -11.82 6.19
N LEU A 296 -4.45 -12.56 5.25
CA LEU A 296 -3.92 -13.85 4.81
C LEU A 296 -2.59 -13.67 4.07
N ARG A 297 -2.50 -12.69 3.18
CA ARG A 297 -1.26 -12.33 2.47
C ARG A 297 -0.11 -12.06 3.44
N ILE A 298 -0.35 -11.19 4.42
CA ILE A 298 0.61 -10.84 5.46
C ILE A 298 1.04 -12.08 6.25
N ALA A 299 0.09 -12.94 6.63
CA ALA A 299 0.37 -14.14 7.41
C ALA A 299 1.17 -15.19 6.62
N VAL A 300 0.81 -15.40 5.34
CA VAL A 300 1.48 -16.36 4.44
C VAL A 300 2.94 -15.98 4.21
N ASN A 301 3.20 -14.68 4.02
CA ASN A 301 4.53 -14.19 3.62
C ASN A 301 5.35 -13.59 4.78
N ASP A 302 4.83 -13.68 6.02
CA ASP A 302 5.46 -13.12 7.24
C ASP A 302 5.86 -11.63 7.07
N GLU A 303 5.05 -10.86 6.34
CA GLU A 303 5.47 -9.57 5.75
C GLU A 303 5.91 -8.54 6.79
N LEU A 304 5.13 -8.39 7.87
CA LEU A 304 5.36 -7.32 8.85
C LEU A 304 6.61 -7.55 9.68
N LYS A 305 6.86 -8.80 10.10
CA LYS A 305 8.05 -9.16 10.86
C LYS A 305 9.30 -9.06 9.97
N THR A 306 9.19 -9.59 8.75
CA THR A 306 10.24 -9.44 7.72
C THR A 306 10.59 -7.98 7.53
N LEU A 307 9.60 -7.11 7.37
CA LEU A 307 9.80 -5.68 7.19
C LEU A 307 10.56 -5.07 8.37
N GLU A 308 10.10 -5.28 9.61
CA GLU A 308 10.74 -4.70 10.80
C GLU A 308 12.23 -5.10 10.92
N ASP A 309 12.54 -6.39 10.84
CA ASP A 309 13.91 -6.90 10.93
C ASP A 309 14.79 -6.38 9.78
N SER A 310 14.20 -6.24 8.59
CA SER A 310 14.90 -5.77 7.39
C SER A 310 15.20 -4.28 7.43
N LEU A 311 14.33 -3.46 8.02
CA LEU A 311 14.57 -2.01 8.14
C LEU A 311 15.85 -1.73 8.96
N TYR A 312 16.04 -2.43 10.08
CA TYR A 312 17.29 -2.34 10.85
C TYR A 312 18.49 -2.84 10.05
N SER A 313 18.34 -3.98 9.35
CA SER A 313 19.41 -4.57 8.55
C SER A 313 19.83 -3.68 7.39
N CYS A 314 18.87 -3.11 6.64
CA CYS A 314 19.09 -2.15 5.57
C CYS A 314 19.79 -0.90 6.09
N PHE A 315 19.31 -0.30 7.18
CA PHE A 315 19.93 0.90 7.75
C PHE A 315 21.37 0.64 8.21
N ALA A 316 21.64 -0.52 8.80
CA ALA A 316 22.99 -0.91 9.19
C ALA A 316 23.94 -1.00 7.99
N CYS A 317 23.43 -1.40 6.81
CA CYS A 317 24.22 -1.54 5.58
C CYS A 317 24.47 -0.22 4.84
N LEU A 318 23.77 0.88 5.17
CA LEU A 318 24.01 2.18 4.55
C LEU A 318 25.41 2.72 4.93
N GLY A 319 26.05 3.43 4.00
CA GLY A 319 27.20 4.28 4.29
C GLY A 319 26.76 5.62 4.90
N PRO A 320 27.69 6.41 5.46
CA PRO A 320 27.39 7.79 5.89
C PRO A 320 26.79 8.61 4.74
N GLY A 321 25.70 9.32 5.01
CA GLY A 321 24.94 10.04 3.99
C GLY A 321 24.04 9.19 3.10
N GLY A 322 24.12 7.84 3.20
CA GLY A 322 23.27 6.93 2.43
C GLY A 322 21.80 7.01 2.84
N ARG A 323 20.89 6.75 1.90
CA ARG A 323 19.44 6.89 2.08
C ARG A 323 18.72 5.55 1.95
N LEU A 324 17.79 5.28 2.87
CA LEU A 324 16.81 4.20 2.77
C LEU A 324 15.42 4.81 2.51
N ALA A 325 14.86 4.48 1.35
CA ALA A 325 13.52 4.88 0.92
C ALA A 325 12.57 3.68 1.01
N VAL A 326 11.39 3.88 1.60
CA VAL A 326 10.37 2.82 1.76
C VAL A 326 9.01 3.34 1.32
N ILE A 327 8.39 2.66 0.36
CA ILE A 327 7.01 2.88 -0.06
C ILE A 327 6.13 1.82 0.60
N SER A 328 5.14 2.26 1.35
CA SER A 328 4.15 1.39 2.01
C SER A 328 2.75 1.63 1.47
N PHE A 329 1.91 0.60 1.45
CA PHE A 329 0.58 0.66 0.83
C PHE A 329 -0.57 0.50 1.83
N HIS A 330 -0.26 0.10 3.07
CA HIS A 330 -1.26 0.04 4.14
C HIS A 330 -0.76 0.58 5.49
N SER A 331 -1.71 0.76 6.40
CA SER A 331 -1.49 1.32 7.75
C SER A 331 -0.46 0.54 8.57
N LEU A 332 -0.49 -0.80 8.50
CA LEU A 332 0.41 -1.65 9.28
C LEU A 332 1.89 -1.45 8.90
N GLU A 333 2.22 -1.54 7.60
CA GLU A 333 3.57 -1.26 7.08
C GLU A 333 4.04 0.16 7.46
N ASP A 334 3.26 1.19 7.11
CA ASP A 334 3.62 2.60 7.36
C ASP A 334 3.90 2.88 8.84
N ARG A 335 3.15 2.22 9.74
CA ARG A 335 3.35 2.32 11.18
C ARG A 335 4.69 1.69 11.60
N ILE A 336 5.01 0.51 11.09
CA ILE A 336 6.28 -0.18 11.35
C ILE A 336 7.45 0.66 10.83
N VAL A 337 7.39 1.14 9.59
CA VAL A 337 8.43 1.99 8.99
C VAL A 337 8.65 3.24 9.83
N LYS A 338 7.57 3.96 10.17
CA LYS A 338 7.65 5.17 10.99
C LYS A 338 8.29 4.87 12.35
N GLN A 339 7.81 3.85 13.07
CA GLN A 339 8.28 3.56 14.41
C GLN A 339 9.72 3.09 14.40
N THR A 340 10.10 2.24 13.44
CA THR A 340 11.45 1.73 13.30
C THR A 340 12.44 2.85 12.98
N PHE A 341 12.10 3.75 12.07
CA PHE A 341 12.94 4.93 11.78
C PHE A 341 13.15 5.81 13.02
N LEU A 342 12.09 6.05 13.80
CA LEU A 342 12.21 6.80 15.05
C LEU A 342 13.04 6.05 16.11
N ASN A 343 12.92 4.73 16.19
CA ASN A 343 13.72 3.93 17.11
C ASN A 343 15.21 3.98 16.73
N ILE A 344 15.52 3.78 15.44
CA ILE A 344 16.89 3.82 14.90
C ILE A 344 17.64 5.07 15.34
N ILE A 345 17.02 6.25 15.20
CA ILE A 345 17.66 7.54 15.53
C ILE A 345 17.82 7.78 17.05
N ASN A 346 17.14 6.98 17.89
CA ASN A 346 17.09 7.10 19.36
C ASN A 346 17.93 6.06 20.13
N ILE A 347 18.43 5.00 19.50
CA ILE A 347 19.01 3.80 20.17
C ILE A 347 20.31 4.05 20.99
N GLN A 348 20.98 5.20 20.91
CA GLN A 348 22.22 5.43 21.70
C GLN A 348 22.03 5.73 23.20
N ARG A 349 20.80 5.77 23.74
CA ARG A 349 20.60 6.07 25.18
C ARG A 349 20.84 4.91 26.16
N GLU A 350 21.03 3.67 25.69
CA GLU A 350 21.14 2.50 26.58
C GLU A 350 22.59 2.08 26.92
N GLY A 351 23.61 2.76 26.37
CA GLY A 351 25.03 2.37 26.52
C GLY A 351 25.84 3.03 27.64
N ASP A 352 25.34 4.11 28.25
CA ASP A 352 26.00 4.81 29.37
C ASP A 352 25.06 4.83 30.58
N ARG A 353 25.00 3.71 31.30
CA ARG A 353 24.64 3.70 32.72
C ARG A 353 25.91 3.52 33.53
N VAL A 354 26.68 4.59 33.62
CA VAL A 354 27.57 4.83 34.76
C VAL A 354 26.76 5.65 35.76
N ASP A 355 26.73 5.18 37.00
CA ASP A 355 25.99 5.77 38.11
C ASP A 355 26.35 7.24 38.39
N CYS A 356 25.37 7.98 38.94
CA CYS A 356 25.44 9.33 39.54
C CYS A 356 25.62 10.47 38.50
N ASP A 357 24.79 11.50 38.37
CA ASP A 357 24.21 12.37 39.39
C ASP A 357 23.02 13.17 38.81
N GLU A 358 22.26 13.82 39.68
CA GLU A 358 20.99 14.51 39.39
C GLU A 358 21.04 15.60 38.30
N GLY A 359 19.98 15.66 37.48
CA GLY A 359 19.60 16.88 36.75
C GLY A 359 20.05 16.99 35.28
N GLY A 360 19.46 16.20 34.38
CA GLY A 360 19.62 16.39 32.94
C GLY A 360 18.32 16.15 32.18
N HIS A 361 17.71 17.22 31.64
CA HIS A 361 16.63 17.11 30.68
C HIS A 361 17.12 16.31 29.46
N GLY A 362 16.61 15.09 29.31
CA GLY A 362 16.92 14.26 28.15
C GLY A 362 16.52 14.98 26.86
N ALA A 363 17.47 15.22 25.96
CA ALA A 363 17.24 15.91 24.69
C ALA A 363 16.23 15.12 23.81
N GLU A 364 14.96 15.49 23.86
CA GLU A 364 13.93 14.95 22.97
C GLU A 364 14.34 15.12 21.50
N PRO A 365 13.90 14.23 20.59
CA PRO A 365 14.10 14.40 19.16
C PRO A 365 13.72 15.82 18.76
N THR A 366 14.71 16.60 18.34
CA THR A 366 14.47 18.02 18.07
C THR A 366 13.83 18.14 16.70
N GLU A 367 12.63 18.70 16.67
CA GLU A 367 11.96 19.06 15.43
C GLU A 367 12.66 20.28 14.85
N VAL A 368 13.29 20.13 13.69
CA VAL A 368 14.04 21.21 13.04
C VAL A 368 13.63 21.27 11.58
N THR A 369 13.32 22.46 11.09
CA THR A 369 13.43 22.79 9.67
C THR A 369 14.89 23.12 9.41
N ASP A 370 15.56 22.24 8.68
CA ASP A 370 16.97 22.41 8.33
C ASP A 370 17.06 23.11 6.98
N ASP A 371 17.21 24.44 7.02
CA ASP A 371 17.18 25.28 5.82
C ASP A 371 18.27 24.86 4.81
N ASP A 372 19.44 24.38 5.26
CA ASP A 372 20.52 23.90 4.39
C ASP A 372 20.17 22.59 3.63
N LEU A 373 19.38 21.70 4.25
CA LEU A 373 18.88 20.48 3.59
C LEU A 373 17.70 20.80 2.68
N VAL A 374 16.82 21.71 3.09
CA VAL A 374 15.65 22.15 2.31
C VAL A 374 16.10 22.88 1.03
N GLU A 375 17.17 23.69 1.09
CA GLU A 375 17.76 24.34 -0.08
C GLU A 375 18.38 23.33 -1.07
N LYS A 376 18.91 22.20 -0.59
CA LYS A 376 19.52 21.17 -1.43
C LYS A 376 18.51 20.18 -2.01
N ASP A 377 17.48 19.84 -1.24
CA ASP A 377 16.46 18.86 -1.58
C ASP A 377 15.06 19.48 -1.34
N ALA A 378 14.48 20.11 -2.37
CA ALA A 378 13.22 20.84 -2.27
C ALA A 378 12.01 19.99 -1.82
N TRP A 379 12.10 18.67 -1.91
CA TRP A 379 11.07 17.73 -1.46
C TRP A 379 11.08 17.51 0.06
N ILE A 380 12.18 17.86 0.75
CA ILE A 380 12.30 17.78 2.20
C ILE A 380 11.57 18.98 2.82
N LYS A 381 10.52 18.69 3.60
CA LYS A 381 9.74 19.75 4.29
C LYS A 381 10.03 19.81 5.79
N GLN A 382 10.16 18.65 6.43
CA GLN A 382 10.35 18.54 7.87
C GLN A 382 11.16 17.29 8.18
N VAL A 383 12.25 17.47 8.94
CA VAL A 383 13.14 16.39 9.34
C VAL A 383 13.04 16.10 10.84
N VAL A 384 13.43 14.90 11.23
CA VAL A 384 13.67 14.54 12.64
C VAL A 384 15.09 14.03 12.74
N LYS A 385 15.95 14.76 13.45
CA LYS A 385 17.36 14.40 13.62
C LYS A 385 17.53 13.55 14.89
N GLY A 386 18.43 12.58 14.82
CA GLY A 386 18.95 11.90 16.00
C GLY A 386 20.42 11.54 15.82
N SER A 387 20.92 10.73 16.74
CA SER A 387 22.37 10.43 16.87
C SER A 387 22.94 9.62 15.71
N THR A 388 22.16 8.67 15.18
CA THR A 388 22.60 7.71 14.16
C THR A 388 22.13 8.06 12.75
N GLY A 389 21.14 8.94 12.62
CA GLY A 389 20.44 9.20 11.36
C GLY A 389 19.47 10.37 11.41
N ILE A 390 18.96 10.74 10.23
CA ILE A 390 17.98 11.81 10.03
C ILE A 390 16.79 11.24 9.27
N VAL A 391 15.60 11.32 9.86
CA VAL A 391 14.35 11.01 9.14
C VAL A 391 14.00 12.21 8.28
N LEU A 392 14.15 12.08 6.96
CA LEU A 392 13.94 13.17 6.00
C LEU A 392 12.46 13.47 5.75
N THR A 393 11.59 12.49 6.00
CA THR A 393 10.14 12.60 5.82
C THR A 393 9.40 12.38 7.14
N ARG A 394 9.31 13.41 7.98
CA ARG A 394 8.50 13.33 9.22
C ARG A 394 7.06 12.89 8.90
N ARG A 395 6.48 13.52 7.88
CA ARG A 395 5.21 13.12 7.27
C ARG A 395 5.52 12.35 5.98
N PRO A 396 4.80 11.25 5.69
CA PRO A 396 5.04 10.50 4.47
C PRO A 396 4.65 11.34 3.25
N ILE A 397 5.39 11.15 2.16
CA ILE A 397 5.05 11.72 0.86
C ILE A 397 3.99 10.82 0.22
N THR A 398 2.95 11.43 -0.34
CA THR A 398 1.83 10.72 -1.00
C THR A 398 1.63 11.23 -2.42
N ALA A 399 1.10 10.37 -3.28
CA ALA A 399 0.92 10.64 -4.71
C ALA A 399 0.08 11.90 -5.02
N SER A 400 0.35 12.51 -6.17
CA SER A 400 -0.44 13.63 -6.69
C SER A 400 -1.86 13.20 -7.10
N LEU A 401 -2.79 14.14 -7.36
CA LEU A 401 -4.14 13.77 -7.83
C LEU A 401 -4.10 13.18 -9.23
N GLU A 402 -3.11 13.58 -10.01
CA GLU A 402 -2.94 13.19 -11.40
C GLU A 402 -2.40 11.77 -11.47
N GLU A 403 -1.38 11.46 -10.66
CA GLU A 403 -0.88 10.10 -10.52
C GLU A 403 -1.98 9.16 -9.99
N GLU A 404 -2.77 9.55 -8.99
CA GLU A 404 -3.86 8.72 -8.47
C GLU A 404 -4.94 8.38 -9.52
N LYS A 405 -5.13 9.25 -10.52
CA LYS A 405 -6.07 8.99 -11.63
C LYS A 405 -5.48 8.02 -12.65
N LEU A 406 -4.19 8.13 -12.93
CA LEU A 406 -3.49 7.33 -13.94
C LEU A 406 -3.06 5.96 -13.41
N ASN A 407 -2.65 5.91 -12.14
CA ASN A 407 -2.21 4.72 -11.44
C ASN A 407 -3.01 4.53 -10.13
N PRO A 408 -4.15 3.83 -10.16
CA PRO A 408 -4.95 3.60 -8.96
C PRO A 408 -4.21 2.91 -7.80
N ARG A 409 -3.07 2.25 -8.07
CA ARG A 409 -2.25 1.56 -7.06
C ARG A 409 -1.54 2.53 -6.11
N CYS A 410 -1.27 3.77 -6.54
CA CYS A 410 -0.58 4.75 -5.70
C CYS A 410 -1.49 5.42 -4.64
N ARG A 411 -2.82 5.19 -4.67
CA ARG A 411 -3.80 5.88 -3.79
C ARG A 411 -3.51 5.74 -2.29
N SER A 412 -2.91 4.62 -1.90
CA SER A 412 -2.56 4.36 -0.50
C SER A 412 -1.06 4.41 -0.25
N ALA A 413 -0.26 4.74 -1.27
CA ALA A 413 1.18 4.76 -1.21
C ALA A 413 1.67 5.89 -0.31
N LYS A 414 2.67 5.56 0.50
CA LYS A 414 3.33 6.46 1.43
C LYS A 414 4.82 6.20 1.39
N LEU A 415 5.55 7.18 0.87
CA LEU A 415 7.01 7.16 0.86
C LEU A 415 7.56 7.76 2.15
N ARG A 416 8.48 7.03 2.79
CA ARG A 416 9.28 7.49 3.91
C ARG A 416 10.77 7.31 3.62
N VAL A 417 11.58 8.23 4.11
CA VAL A 417 13.03 8.26 3.87
C VAL A 417 13.77 8.53 5.18
N ILE A 418 14.81 7.75 5.43
CA ILE A 418 15.81 7.98 6.48
C ILE A 418 17.20 8.03 5.84
N GLN A 419 18.04 8.94 6.33
CA GLN A 419 19.44 9.08 5.93
C GLN A 419 20.33 8.71 7.11
N LYS A 420 21.41 7.98 6.85
CA LYS A 420 22.43 7.68 7.87
C LYS A 420 23.39 8.86 8.02
N VAL A 421 23.78 9.19 9.27
CA VAL A 421 24.75 10.24 9.57
C VAL A 421 26.17 9.67 9.51
#